data_AF-A0A7X9GZK8-F1
#
_entry.id   AF-A0A7X9GZK8-F1
#
_cell.length_a   1.000
_cell.length_b   1.000
_cell.length_c   1.000
_cell.angle_alpha   90.00
_cell.angle_beta   90.00
_cell.angle_gamma   90.00
#
_symmetry.space_group_name_H-M   'P 1'
#
loop_
_entity.id
_entity.type
_entity.pdbx_description
1 polymer ?
#
loop_
_entity_poly.entity_id
_entity_poly.type
_entity_poly.pdbx_seq_one_letter_code
_entity_poly.pdbx_strand_id
1 'polypeptide(L)' 'KLSPSRIAGVDNKAGWMPRNWDEVSADTGIGNPSKSTAEKGKRYVQAVVQKITSLLVDLKRV' A
#
# COMPACT_ATOMS: atom_id res chain seq x y z
N LYS A 1 11.64 1.19 -15.67
CA LYS A 1 11.19 1.31 -14.26
C LYS A 1 11.21 2.80 -13.97
N LEU A 2 10.06 3.45 -13.81
CA LEU A 2 10.01 4.88 -13.47
C LEU A 2 10.39 5.03 -12.00
N SER A 3 11.51 5.68 -11.71
CA SER A 3 11.90 5.99 -10.33
C SER A 3 10.98 7.12 -9.82
N PRO A 4 10.31 6.93 -8.66
CA PRO A 4 9.43 7.93 -8.04
C PRO A 4 10.04 9.30 -7.80
N SER A 5 11.36 9.35 -7.66
CA SER A 5 12.13 10.55 -7.36
C SER A 5 13.44 10.52 -8.13
N ARG A 6 13.93 11.71 -8.50
CA ARG A 6 15.27 11.92 -9.06
C ARG A 6 16.35 12.10 -7.97
N ILE A 7 15.95 12.13 -6.70
CA ILE A 7 16.85 12.27 -5.55
C ILE A 7 17.25 10.87 -5.06
N ALA A 8 18.52 10.51 -5.22
CA ALA A 8 19.02 9.17 -4.90
C ALA A 8 18.74 8.74 -3.44
N GLY A 9 18.89 9.67 -2.48
CA GLY A 9 18.62 9.42 -1.05
C GLY A 9 17.14 9.17 -0.74
N VAL A 10 16.22 9.62 -1.60
CA VAL A 10 14.79 9.31 -1.48
C VAL A 10 14.47 8.00 -2.19
N ASP A 11 15.03 7.78 -3.38
CA ASP A 11 14.79 6.57 -4.17
C ASP A 11 15.29 5.31 -3.44
N ASN A 12 16.43 5.43 -2.74
CA ASN A 12 16.99 4.36 -1.90
C ASN A 12 16.39 4.29 -0.49
N LYS A 13 15.38 5.11 -0.18
CA LYS A 13 14.64 5.14 1.10
C LYS A 13 15.46 5.62 2.31
N ALA A 14 16.61 6.27 2.12
CA ALA A 14 17.35 6.89 3.23
C ALA A 14 16.65 8.14 3.79
N GLY A 15 15.88 8.85 2.96
CA GLY A 15 14.98 9.94 3.35
C GLY A 15 13.59 9.75 2.78
N TRP A 16 12.63 10.55 3.26
CA TRP A 16 11.25 10.53 2.79
C TRP A 16 10.84 11.89 2.23
N MET A 17 10.09 11.87 1.13
CA MET A 17 9.37 13.02 0.60
C MET A 17 8.02 12.54 0.02
N PRO A 18 7.00 13.40 -0.03
CA PRO A 18 5.78 13.07 -0.75
C PRO A 18 6.07 12.93 -2.25
N ARG A 19 5.26 12.12 -2.90
CA ARG A 19 5.29 11.90 -4.34
C ARG A 19 4.55 13.05 -5.04
N ASN A 20 5.12 13.62 -6.10
CA ASN A 20 4.40 14.56 -6.97
C ASN A 20 3.51 13.79 -7.95
N TRP A 21 2.19 13.76 -7.73
CA TRP A 21 1.27 12.91 -8.48
C TRP A 21 1.24 13.19 -9.99
N ASP A 22 1.37 14.44 -10.40
CA ASP A 22 1.39 14.85 -11.81
C ASP A 22 2.59 14.26 -12.57
N GLU A 23 3.65 13.90 -11.86
CA GLU A 23 4.91 13.42 -12.45
C GLU A 23 5.05 11.90 -12.45
N VAL A 24 4.06 11.14 -11.96
CA VAL A 24 4.29 9.73 -11.60
C VAL A 24 3.57 8.73 -12.49
N SER A 25 2.34 9.02 -12.87
CA SER A 25 1.50 8.10 -13.65
C SER A 25 0.46 8.92 -14.39
N ALA A 26 0.24 8.60 -15.66
CA ALA A 26 -0.72 9.32 -16.50
C ALA A 26 -2.18 9.21 -16.02
N ASP A 27 -2.50 8.15 -15.27
CA ASP A 27 -3.85 7.79 -14.84
C ASP A 27 -4.04 7.85 -13.32
N THR A 28 -3.09 8.46 -12.59
CA THR A 28 -3.00 8.46 -11.11
C THR A 28 -2.83 7.08 -10.46
N GLY A 29 -2.62 6.01 -11.25
CA GLY A 29 -2.44 4.65 -10.77
C GLY A 29 -0.99 4.32 -10.42
N ILE A 30 -0.77 3.68 -9.26
CA ILE A 30 0.52 3.06 -8.91
C ILE A 30 0.37 1.55 -8.90
N GLY A 31 0.81 0.93 -10.00
CA GLY A 31 0.67 -0.50 -10.24
C GLY A 31 -0.48 -0.83 -11.19
N ASN A 32 -0.41 -2.02 -11.80
CA ASN A 32 -1.39 -2.46 -12.79
C ASN A 32 -2.46 -3.37 -12.14
N PRO A 33 -3.75 -2.97 -12.09
CA PRO A 33 -4.81 -3.73 -11.43
C PRO A 33 -5.41 -4.86 -12.30
N SER A 34 -4.96 -5.10 -13.52
CA SER A 34 -5.55 -6.06 -14.48
C SER A 34 -5.72 -7.50 -13.97
N LYS A 35 -4.97 -7.89 -12.92
CA LYS A 35 -5.04 -9.23 -12.31
C LYS A 35 -5.87 -9.28 -11.03
N SER A 36 -6.56 -8.20 -10.68
CA SER A 36 -7.43 -8.12 -9.51
C SER A 36 -8.67 -8.97 -9.70
N THR A 37 -9.10 -9.68 -8.65
CA THR A 37 -10.32 -10.50 -8.67
C THR A 37 -11.04 -10.38 -7.33
N ALA A 38 -12.38 -10.56 -7.33
CA ALA A 38 -13.19 -10.53 -6.11
C ALA A 38 -12.73 -11.60 -5.09
N GLU A 39 -12.35 -12.78 -5.58
CA GLU A 39 -11.85 -13.88 -4.74
C GLU A 39 -10.55 -13.53 -4.00
N LYS A 40 -9.60 -12.85 -4.67
CA LYS A 40 -8.39 -12.35 -4.02
C LYS A 40 -8.71 -11.32 -2.93
N GLY A 41 -9.66 -10.42 -3.20
CA GLY A 41 -10.13 -9.43 -2.25
C GLY A 41 -10.74 -10.07 -1.00
N LYS A 42 -11.63 -11.06 -1.19
CA LYS A 42 -12.27 -11.81 -0.10
C LYS A 42 -11.25 -12.49 0.81
N ARG A 43 -10.30 -13.22 0.23
CA ARG A 43 -9.23 -13.90 0.98
C ARG A 43 -8.39 -12.92 1.79
N TYR A 44 -8.05 -11.77 1.22
CA TYR A 44 -7.22 -10.77 1.89
C TYR A 44 -7.98 -10.10 3.05
N VAL A 45 -9.22 -9.65 2.83
CA VAL A 45 -9.99 -8.95 3.86
C VAL A 45 -10.30 -9.87 5.05
N GLN A 46 -10.55 -11.17 4.81
CA GLN A 46 -10.74 -12.14 5.89
C GLN A 46 -9.51 -12.22 6.81
N ALA A 47 -8.30 -12.30 6.24
CA ALA A 47 -7.07 -12.37 7.02
C ALA A 47 -6.80 -11.06 7.80
N VAL A 48 -7.08 -9.90 7.19
CA VAL A 48 -6.91 -8.59 7.85
C VAL A 48 -7.91 -8.42 9.00
N VAL A 49 -9.19 -8.70 8.75
CA VAL A 49 -10.25 -8.60 9.77
C VAL A 49 -9.93 -9.50 10.95
N GLN A 50 -9.49 -10.75 10.72
CA GLN A 50 -9.12 -11.66 11.80
C GLN A 50 -8.03 -11.04 12.72
N LYS A 51 -6.98 -10.45 12.13
CA LYS A 51 -5.88 -9.84 12.90
C LYS A 51 -6.33 -8.62 13.67
N ILE A 52 -7.07 -7.72 13.04
CA ILE A 52 -7.57 -6.50 13.69
C ILE A 52 -8.54 -6.84 14.81
N THR A 53 -9.48 -7.77 14.57
CA THR A 53 -10.42 -8.20 15.61
C THR A 53 -9.70 -8.83 16.80
N SER A 54 -8.68 -9.67 16.57
CA SER A 54 -7.87 -10.23 17.67
C SER A 54 -7.26 -9.12 18.52
N LEU A 55 -6.58 -8.15 17.87
CA LEU A 55 -5.99 -7.00 18.56
C LEU A 55 -7.03 -6.24 19.40
N LEU A 56 -8.20 -5.94 18.82
CA LEU A 56 -9.25 -5.19 19.52
C LEU A 56 -9.82 -5.96 20.72
N VAL A 57 -9.98 -7.28 20.60
CA VAL A 57 -10.42 -8.13 21.69
C VAL A 57 -9.38 -8.17 22.81
N ASP A 58 -8.10 -8.28 22.44
CA ASP A 58 -7.00 -8.30 23.40
C ASP A 58 -6.90 -6.97 24.15
N LEU A 59 -7.01 -5.83 23.44
CA LEU A 59 -7.04 -4.50 24.05
C LEU A 59 -8.20 -4.32 25.04
N LYS A 60 -9.37 -4.90 24.75
CA LYS A 60 -10.55 -4.83 25.64
C LYS A 60 -10.40 -5.71 26.90
N ARG A 61 -9.45 -6.63 26.92
CA ARG A 61 -9.19 -7.54 28.06
C ARG A 61 -8.13 -7.02 29.03
N VAL A 62 -7.39 -5.99 28.62
CA VAL A 62 -6.49 -5.20 29.48
C VAL A 62 -7.28 -4.04 30.06
#